data_AF-B8CK40-F1
#
_entry.id   AF-B8CK40-F1
#
_cell.length_a   1.000
_cell.length_b   1.000
_cell.length_c   1.000
_cell.angle_alpha   90.00
_cell.angle_beta   90.00
_cell.angle_gamma   90.00
#
_symmetry.space_group_name_H-M   'P 1'
#
loop_
_entity.id
_entity.type
_entity.pdbx_description
1 polymer ?
#
loop_
_entity_poly.entity_id
_entity_poly.type
_entity_poly.pdbx_seq_one_letter_code
_entity_poly.pdbx_strand_id
1 'polypeptide(L)'
;MRTKDLLAVVMLTGIYGLLSASFFVVLDAVDVAFTEAAVGAGISGLLMLAAITMTGRSEAPKRHKPLLALLVVFITGGMLIYGTLDMPYFGSFDAPVHQHVAPRYINDSMQEVGVPNIVTSVLGSYRAFDTLGEVAVIFTAGIGVLALLSLPLRRKPLQIDESSEKQMHEQHMVLRIVSKILIPFILLFALYVQFHGDFGPGGGFQAGVIFAAAIILYAMLFGLDTARRVFNQSIVQLIAALGLLLYASVGVVSLFNGGNFLDYNVLAADPIAGQHIGILLIELGVGFTVTAVMIIIFFNFAGRREAQQQATELSSPELNVTQANSTEQKGGE
;
A
#
# COMPACT_ATOMS: atom_id res chain seq x y z
N MET A 1 -18.65 0.46 19.23
CA MET A 1 -19.87 0.20 18.41
C MET A 1 -19.72 -1.19 17.79
N ARG A 2 -20.65 -2.13 17.98
CA ARG A 2 -20.57 -3.48 17.37
C ARG A 2 -21.41 -3.49 16.10
N THR A 3 -20.76 -3.33 14.95
CA THR A 3 -21.42 -3.27 13.63
C THR A 3 -21.21 -4.58 12.87
N LYS A 4 -22.26 -5.07 12.21
CA LYS A 4 -22.21 -6.28 11.35
C LYS A 4 -22.06 -5.97 9.86
N ASP A 5 -22.24 -4.70 9.47
CA ASP A 5 -22.03 -4.21 8.10
C ASP A 5 -20.53 -3.90 7.91
N LEU A 6 -19.88 -4.66 7.03
CA LEU A 6 -18.45 -4.53 6.74
C LEU A 6 -18.13 -3.22 6.02
N LEU A 7 -19.06 -2.66 5.24
CA LEU A 7 -18.87 -1.35 4.60
C LEU A 7 -18.76 -0.26 5.67
N ALA A 8 -19.62 -0.32 6.68
CA ALA A 8 -19.56 0.61 7.81
C ALA A 8 -18.27 0.43 8.61
N VAL A 9 -17.75 -0.80 8.74
CA VAL A 9 -16.44 -1.04 9.37
C VAL A 9 -15.32 -0.38 8.57
N VAL A 10 -15.30 -0.52 7.24
CA VAL A 10 -14.31 0.15 6.38
C VAL A 10 -14.38 1.67 6.51
N MET A 11 -15.59 2.24 6.48
CA MET A 11 -15.76 3.68 6.69
C MET A 11 -15.23 4.12 8.05
N LEU A 12 -15.52 3.38 9.12
CA LEU A 12 -15.01 3.68 10.47
C LEU A 12 -13.48 3.56 10.56
N THR A 13 -12.88 2.57 9.91
CA THR A 13 -11.42 2.44 9.82
C THR A 13 -10.80 3.62 9.06
N GLY A 14 -11.41 4.06 7.96
CA GLY A 14 -10.95 5.24 7.22
C GLY A 14 -11.07 6.54 8.03
N ILE A 15 -12.18 6.73 8.75
CA ILE A 15 -12.36 7.87 9.68
C ILE A 15 -11.31 7.82 10.79
N TYR A 16 -11.07 6.64 11.38
CA TYR A 16 -10.03 6.45 12.37
C TYR A 16 -8.65 6.83 11.84
N GLY A 17 -8.30 6.41 10.62
CA GLY A 17 -7.05 6.79 9.98
C GLY A 17 -6.91 8.30 9.78
N LEU A 18 -7.97 8.99 9.32
CA LEU A 18 -7.94 10.45 9.17
C LEU A 18 -7.84 11.19 10.51
N LEU A 19 -8.50 10.69 11.55
CA LEU A 19 -8.38 11.24 12.91
C LEU A 19 -6.98 11.01 13.47
N SER A 20 -6.40 9.83 13.24
CA SER A 20 -5.02 9.50 13.64
C SER A 20 -4.01 10.38 12.90
N ALA A 21 -4.16 10.56 11.59
CA ALA A 21 -3.35 11.50 10.81
C ALA A 21 -3.44 12.92 11.37
N SER A 22 -4.66 13.38 11.68
CA SER A 22 -4.88 14.72 12.27
C SER A 22 -4.23 14.84 13.65
N PHE A 23 -4.27 13.79 14.46
CA PHE A 23 -3.56 13.73 15.74
C PHE A 23 -2.05 13.85 15.57
N PHE A 24 -1.46 13.16 14.58
CA PHE A 24 -0.03 13.28 14.29
C PHE A 24 0.38 14.66 13.76
N VAL A 25 -0.48 15.34 12.99
CA VAL A 25 -0.24 16.75 12.61
C VAL A 25 -0.18 17.65 13.84
N VAL A 26 -1.09 17.45 14.80
CA VAL A 26 -1.10 18.23 16.07
C VAL A 26 0.14 17.98 16.91
N LEU A 27 0.80 16.83 16.73
CA LEU A 27 2.06 16.48 17.38
C LEU A 27 3.31 16.87 16.57
N ASP A 28 3.17 17.69 15.52
CA ASP A 28 4.26 18.08 14.60
C ASP A 28 4.96 16.90 13.91
N ALA A 29 4.30 15.74 13.83
CA ALA A 29 4.79 14.53 13.18
C ALA A 29 4.23 14.39 11.76
N VAL A 30 4.55 15.35 10.89
CA VAL A 30 3.89 15.50 9.58
C VAL A 30 4.18 14.34 8.62
N ASP A 31 5.38 13.78 8.60
CA ASP A 31 5.72 12.60 7.78
C ASP A 31 4.90 11.35 8.19
N VAL A 32 4.69 11.18 9.50
CA VAL A 32 3.88 10.08 10.05
C VAL A 32 2.40 10.31 9.73
N ALA A 33 1.92 11.54 9.93
CA ALA A 33 0.55 11.93 9.59
C ALA A 33 0.26 11.69 8.10
N PHE A 34 1.20 12.04 7.23
CA PHE A 34 1.05 11.87 5.80
C PHE A 34 1.03 10.38 5.40
N THR A 35 1.89 9.57 6.02
CA THR A 35 1.88 8.11 5.86
C THR A 35 0.55 7.50 6.30
N GLU A 36 0.02 7.93 7.46
CA GLU A 36 -1.26 7.45 7.98
C GLU A 36 -2.44 7.86 7.08
N ALA A 37 -2.41 9.09 6.54
CA ALA A 37 -3.41 9.54 5.58
C ALA A 37 -3.35 8.73 4.26
N ALA A 38 -2.15 8.48 3.73
CA ALA A 38 -1.97 7.74 2.49
C ALA A 38 -2.29 6.24 2.63
N VAL A 39 -1.80 5.60 3.69
CA VAL A 39 -1.97 4.16 3.92
C VAL A 39 -3.24 3.83 4.68
N GLY A 40 -3.38 4.35 5.88
CA GLY A 40 -4.45 4.02 6.82
C GLY A 40 -5.81 4.44 6.28
N ALA A 41 -5.96 5.72 5.94
CA ALA A 41 -7.19 6.25 5.38
C ALA A 41 -7.34 5.98 3.88
N GLY A 42 -6.24 6.07 3.11
CA GLY A 42 -6.26 5.95 1.66
C GLY A 42 -6.32 4.51 1.15
N ILE A 43 -5.16 3.88 0.98
CA ILE A 43 -5.06 2.61 0.24
C ILE A 43 -5.70 1.43 0.97
N SER A 44 -5.62 1.39 2.30
CA SER A 44 -6.24 0.34 3.11
C SER A 44 -7.75 0.31 2.90
N GLY A 45 -8.41 1.49 2.87
CA GLY A 45 -9.82 1.61 2.56
C GLY A 45 -10.16 1.02 1.18
N LEU A 46 -9.37 1.35 0.14
CA LEU A 46 -9.55 0.81 -1.21
C LEU A 46 -9.39 -0.73 -1.25
N LEU A 47 -8.36 -1.27 -0.59
CA LEU A 47 -8.12 -2.70 -0.52
C LEU A 47 -9.21 -3.44 0.27
N MET A 48 -9.69 -2.87 1.38
CA MET A 48 -10.79 -3.45 2.15
C MET A 48 -12.12 -3.39 1.39
N LEU A 49 -12.39 -2.31 0.64
CA LEU A 49 -13.54 -2.26 -0.27
C LEU A 49 -13.44 -3.34 -1.35
N ALA A 50 -12.27 -3.52 -1.95
CA ALA A 50 -12.04 -4.62 -2.90
C ALA A 50 -12.29 -5.99 -2.25
N ALA A 51 -11.83 -6.20 -1.01
CA ALA A 51 -12.07 -7.43 -0.26
C ALA A 51 -13.57 -7.66 0.03
N ILE A 52 -14.31 -6.62 0.43
CA ILE A 52 -15.77 -6.70 0.67
C ILE A 52 -16.52 -7.12 -0.58
N THR A 53 -16.08 -6.66 -1.75
CA THR A 53 -16.71 -7.07 -3.00
C THR A 53 -16.55 -8.57 -3.31
N MET A 54 -15.67 -9.27 -2.60
CA MET A 54 -15.49 -10.72 -2.68
C MET A 54 -16.14 -11.49 -1.51
N THR A 55 -16.16 -10.90 -0.32
CA THR A 55 -16.63 -11.59 0.91
C THR A 55 -18.09 -11.30 1.26
N GLY A 56 -18.70 -10.29 0.63
CA GLY A 56 -20.06 -9.85 0.93
C GLY A 56 -20.09 -8.73 1.97
N ARG A 57 -21.27 -8.13 2.18
CA ARG A 57 -21.44 -6.91 3.00
C ARG A 57 -21.64 -7.18 4.50
N SER A 58 -22.06 -8.38 4.86
CA SER A 58 -22.48 -8.70 6.23
C SER A 58 -21.64 -9.82 6.82
N GLU A 59 -21.30 -9.69 8.11
CA GLU A 59 -20.65 -10.74 8.87
C GLU A 59 -21.51 -12.02 8.92
N ALA A 60 -20.89 -13.18 8.67
CA ALA A 60 -21.55 -14.47 8.83
C ALA A 60 -21.96 -14.72 10.29
N PRO A 61 -23.09 -15.40 10.55
CA PRO A 61 -23.54 -15.66 11.92
C PRO A 61 -22.52 -16.51 12.69
N LYS A 62 -22.09 -16.02 13.87
CA LYS A 62 -21.13 -16.75 14.71
C LYS A 62 -21.76 -18.00 15.33
N ARG A 63 -21.06 -19.13 15.22
CA ARG A 63 -21.44 -20.40 15.87
C ARG A 63 -21.07 -20.44 17.37
N HIS A 64 -20.12 -19.62 17.82
CA HIS A 64 -19.62 -19.60 19.20
C HIS A 64 -19.48 -18.18 19.78
N LYS A 65 -19.60 -18.06 21.11
CA LYS A 65 -19.35 -16.81 21.85
C LYS A 65 -17.83 -16.56 21.92
N PRO A 66 -17.32 -15.37 21.56
CA PRO A 66 -15.88 -15.10 21.48
C PRO A 66 -15.27 -14.76 22.86
N LEU A 67 -15.64 -15.49 23.92
CA LEU A 67 -15.29 -15.13 25.30
C LEU A 67 -13.78 -15.27 25.55
N LEU A 68 -13.15 -16.30 24.97
CA LEU A 68 -11.71 -16.49 25.03
C LEU A 68 -10.95 -15.40 24.26
N ALA A 69 -11.40 -15.05 23.05
CA ALA A 69 -10.78 -13.96 22.27
C ALA A 69 -10.89 -12.62 23.01
N LEU A 70 -12.03 -12.35 23.65
CA LEU A 70 -12.24 -11.16 24.45
C LEU A 70 -11.35 -11.15 25.70
N LEU A 71 -11.22 -12.28 26.40
CA LEU A 71 -10.31 -12.44 27.52
C LEU A 71 -8.85 -12.17 27.10
N VAL A 72 -8.41 -12.72 25.96
CA VAL A 72 -7.07 -12.44 25.42
C VAL A 72 -6.88 -10.95 25.14
N VAL A 73 -7.84 -10.30 24.48
CA VAL A 73 -7.78 -8.85 24.21
C VAL A 73 -7.71 -8.03 25.51
N PHE A 74 -8.50 -8.36 26.53
CA PHE A 74 -8.46 -7.63 27.80
C PHE A 74 -7.17 -7.88 28.58
N ILE A 75 -6.64 -9.11 28.58
CA ILE A 75 -5.35 -9.41 29.22
C ILE A 75 -4.22 -8.69 28.49
N THR A 76 -4.13 -8.82 27.16
CA THR A 76 -3.08 -8.15 26.37
C THR A 76 -3.21 -6.64 26.46
N GLY A 77 -4.41 -6.08 26.36
CA GLY A 77 -4.65 -4.64 26.52
C GLY A 77 -4.30 -4.15 27.93
N GLY A 78 -4.65 -4.92 28.97
CA GLY A 78 -4.28 -4.63 30.34
C GLY A 78 -2.77 -4.68 30.57
N MET A 79 -2.07 -5.65 29.98
CA MET A 79 -0.61 -5.74 30.02
C MET A 79 0.06 -4.55 29.32
N LEU A 80 -0.44 -4.13 28.15
CA LEU A 80 0.06 -2.96 27.45
C LEU A 80 -0.13 -1.68 28.28
N ILE A 81 -1.32 -1.47 28.86
CA ILE A 81 -1.60 -0.33 29.74
C ILE A 81 -0.72 -0.38 31.00
N TYR A 82 -0.55 -1.56 31.61
CA TYR A 82 0.35 -1.73 32.75
C TYR A 82 1.79 -1.34 32.39
N GLY A 83 2.27 -1.75 31.21
CA GLY A 83 3.59 -1.37 30.70
C GLY A 83 3.75 0.14 30.48
N THR A 84 2.66 0.87 30.15
CA THR A 84 2.73 2.34 30.02
C THR A 84 2.91 3.07 31.35
N LEU A 85 2.67 2.42 32.50
CA LEU A 85 2.88 3.03 33.82
C LEU A 85 4.36 3.21 34.17
N ASP A 86 5.24 2.42 33.56
CA ASP A 86 6.70 2.51 33.72
C ASP A 86 7.34 3.48 32.70
N MET A 87 6.55 4.00 31.75
CA MET A 87 7.03 4.98 30.79
C MET A 87 7.08 6.39 31.40
N PRO A 88 8.06 7.23 31.00
CA PRO A 88 8.05 8.64 31.36
C PRO A 88 6.74 9.31 30.95
N TYR A 89 6.34 10.34 31.70
CA TYR A 89 5.19 11.14 31.32
C TYR A 89 5.39 11.71 29.91
N PHE A 90 4.30 11.77 29.15
CA PHE A 90 4.33 12.28 27.79
C PHE A 90 4.92 13.70 27.76
N GLY A 91 5.97 13.91 26.97
CA GLY A 91 6.67 15.19 26.83
C GLY A 91 7.63 15.53 27.98
N SER A 92 7.98 14.59 28.86
CA SER A 92 8.92 14.86 29.95
C SER A 92 10.34 15.08 29.42
N PHE A 93 11.01 16.15 29.88
CA PHE A 93 12.35 16.50 29.43
C PHE A 93 13.42 15.45 29.77
N ASP A 94 13.18 14.67 30.81
CA ASP A 94 14.03 13.58 31.30
C ASP A 94 13.79 12.25 30.58
N ALA A 95 12.82 12.18 29.65
CA ALA A 95 12.59 10.94 28.90
C ALA A 95 13.85 10.54 28.12
N PRO A 96 14.21 9.23 28.07
CA PRO A 96 15.46 8.78 27.46
C PRO A 96 15.68 9.25 26.02
N VAL A 97 14.60 9.43 25.25
CA VAL A 97 14.65 9.93 23.87
C VAL A 97 15.26 11.34 23.79
N HIS A 98 14.92 12.23 24.72
CA HIS A 98 15.41 13.61 24.76
C HIS A 98 16.83 13.73 25.32
N GLN A 99 17.32 12.69 26.01
CA GLN A 99 18.64 12.69 26.66
C GLN A 99 19.74 12.05 25.81
N HIS A 100 19.38 11.13 24.90
CA HIS A 100 20.37 10.35 24.16
C HIS A 100 20.38 10.69 22.66
N VAL A 101 19.55 10.01 21.87
CA VAL A 101 19.66 10.00 20.40
C VAL A 101 19.02 11.21 19.74
N ALA A 102 17.91 11.74 20.27
CA ALA A 102 17.20 12.85 19.63
C ALA A 102 18.02 14.15 19.58
N PRO A 103 18.79 14.55 20.62
CA PRO A 103 19.67 15.72 20.53
C PRO A 103 20.64 15.66 19.36
N ARG A 104 21.23 14.50 19.07
CA ARG A 104 22.11 14.33 17.91
C ARG A 104 21.36 14.49 16.59
N TYR A 105 20.21 13.83 16.44
CA TYR A 105 19.40 13.95 15.22
C TYR A 105 18.92 15.39 14.96
N ILE A 106 18.62 16.15 16.00
CA ILE A 106 18.13 17.53 15.86
C ILE A 106 19.28 18.50 15.57
N ASN A 107 20.41 18.37 16.27
CA ASN A 107 21.48 19.38 16.19
C ASN A 107 22.52 19.08 15.10
N ASP A 108 22.79 17.80 14.82
CA ASP A 108 23.94 17.40 14.01
C ASP A 108 23.54 16.87 12.61
N SER A 109 22.28 16.48 12.38
CA SER A 109 21.83 15.88 11.11
C SER A 109 22.09 16.76 9.89
N MET A 110 21.87 18.07 9.99
CA MET A 110 22.13 18.99 8.88
C MET A 110 23.62 19.03 8.51
N GLN A 111 24.53 18.84 9.48
CA GLN A 111 25.97 18.83 9.23
C GLN A 111 26.46 17.45 8.73
N GLU A 112 25.88 16.36 9.26
CA GLU A 112 26.28 14.99 8.94
C GLU A 112 25.67 14.47 7.62
N VAL A 113 24.43 14.86 7.31
CA VAL A 113 23.63 14.33 6.18
C VAL A 113 23.31 15.41 5.13
N GLY A 114 23.15 16.67 5.55
CA GLY A 114 22.84 17.80 4.64
C GLY A 114 21.37 17.90 4.22
N VAL A 115 20.51 17.01 4.71
CA VAL A 115 19.08 16.96 4.39
C VAL A 115 18.27 17.72 5.46
N PRO A 116 17.50 18.76 5.09
CA PRO A 116 16.70 19.54 6.06
C PRO A 116 15.62 18.73 6.78
N ASN A 117 15.01 17.75 6.11
CA ASN A 117 14.05 16.85 6.75
C ASN A 117 14.78 15.86 7.67
N ILE A 118 14.64 16.07 8.98
CA ILE A 118 15.25 15.22 10.02
C ILE A 118 14.71 13.80 9.95
N VAL A 119 13.42 13.61 9.63
CA VAL A 119 12.81 12.26 9.53
C VAL A 119 13.45 11.49 8.38
N THR A 120 13.60 12.12 7.22
CA THR A 120 14.29 11.54 6.06
C THR A 120 15.75 11.25 6.36
N SER A 121 16.45 12.12 7.09
CA SER A 121 17.83 11.86 7.54
C SER A 121 17.91 10.64 8.47
N VAL A 122 16.96 10.52 9.40
CA VAL A 122 16.90 9.39 10.35
C VAL A 122 16.59 8.08 9.64
N LEU A 123 15.54 8.03 8.83
CA LEU A 123 15.12 6.82 8.15
C LEU A 123 16.07 6.44 7.01
N GLY A 124 16.53 7.43 6.24
CA GLY A 124 17.35 7.22 5.06
C GLY A 124 18.82 6.96 5.37
N SER A 125 19.40 7.60 6.39
CA SER A 125 20.83 7.51 6.73
C SER A 125 21.06 6.84 8.09
N TYR A 126 20.72 7.48 9.22
CA TYR A 126 21.08 6.96 10.56
C TYR A 126 20.52 5.56 10.87
N ARG A 127 19.31 5.27 10.39
CA ARG A 127 18.57 4.03 10.61
C ARG A 127 18.15 3.39 9.29
N ALA A 128 18.99 3.54 8.26
CA ALA A 128 18.74 2.98 6.92
C ALA A 128 18.43 1.47 6.94
N PHE A 129 19.00 0.71 7.88
CA PHE A 129 18.69 -0.71 8.05
C PHE A 129 17.22 -0.98 8.38
N ASP A 130 16.58 -0.10 9.15
CA ASP A 130 15.17 -0.26 9.52
C ASP A 130 14.28 -0.10 8.28
N THR A 131 14.55 0.92 7.45
CA THR A 131 13.82 1.13 6.19
C THR A 131 14.11 0.01 5.19
N LEU A 132 15.34 -0.50 5.08
CA LEU A 132 15.63 -1.70 4.27
C LEU A 132 14.79 -2.90 4.75
N GLY A 133 14.71 -3.10 6.07
CA GLY A 133 13.89 -4.14 6.69
C GLY A 133 12.40 -3.98 6.38
N GLU A 134 11.87 -2.77 6.48
CA GLU A 134 10.47 -2.45 6.13
C GLU A 134 10.17 -2.77 4.67
N VAL A 135 11.03 -2.34 3.74
CA VAL A 135 10.88 -2.62 2.30
C VAL A 135 10.94 -4.12 2.03
N ALA A 136 11.84 -4.85 2.69
CA ALA A 136 11.93 -6.29 2.58
C ALA A 136 10.67 -6.99 3.11
N VAL A 137 10.09 -6.52 4.22
CA VAL A 137 8.82 -7.04 4.76
C VAL A 137 7.67 -6.80 3.79
N ILE A 138 7.56 -5.61 3.20
CA ILE A 138 6.53 -5.28 2.21
C ILE A 138 6.68 -6.15 0.96
N PHE A 139 7.89 -6.28 0.45
CA PHE A 139 8.20 -7.16 -0.68
C PHE A 139 7.81 -8.61 -0.38
N THR A 140 8.17 -9.11 0.80
CA THR A 140 7.83 -10.46 1.26
C THR A 140 6.32 -10.64 1.39
N ALA A 141 5.58 -9.65 1.89
CA ALA A 141 4.13 -9.67 1.94
C ALA A 141 3.53 -9.75 0.52
N GLY A 142 4.09 -8.99 -0.44
CA GLY A 142 3.72 -9.07 -1.85
C GLY A 142 3.93 -10.47 -2.45
N ILE A 143 5.07 -11.11 -2.18
CA ILE A 143 5.33 -12.50 -2.57
C ILE A 143 4.33 -13.45 -1.90
N GLY A 144 4.04 -13.27 -0.61
CA GLY A 144 3.07 -14.07 0.12
C GLY A 144 1.68 -14.00 -0.52
N VAL A 145 1.25 -12.80 -0.93
CA VAL A 145 -0.01 -12.61 -1.66
C VAL A 145 0.02 -13.31 -3.02
N LEU A 146 1.13 -13.24 -3.77
CA LEU A 146 1.27 -13.98 -5.02
C LEU A 146 1.20 -15.50 -4.79
N ALA A 147 1.95 -16.02 -3.82
CA ALA A 147 1.97 -17.45 -3.51
C ALA A 147 0.58 -17.98 -3.10
N LEU A 148 -0.20 -17.18 -2.36
CA LEU A 148 -1.54 -17.56 -1.91
C LEU A 148 -2.62 -17.35 -2.98
N LEU A 149 -2.51 -16.30 -3.80
CA LEU A 149 -3.59 -15.85 -4.68
C LEU A 149 -3.38 -16.15 -6.17
N SER A 150 -2.14 -16.31 -6.65
CA SER A 150 -1.80 -16.46 -8.09
C SER A 150 -2.06 -17.84 -8.69
N LEU A 151 -3.10 -18.56 -8.24
CA LEU A 151 -3.50 -19.82 -8.86
C LEU A 151 -3.84 -19.61 -10.35
N PRO A 152 -3.38 -20.50 -11.25
CA PRO A 152 -3.56 -20.37 -12.69
C PRO A 152 -5.02 -20.71 -13.04
N LEU A 153 -5.90 -19.73 -12.90
CA LEU A 153 -7.22 -19.83 -13.51
C LEU A 153 -7.00 -19.67 -15.02
N ARG A 154 -7.22 -20.77 -15.75
CA ARG A 154 -7.17 -20.86 -17.20
C ARG A 154 -8.11 -19.81 -17.80
N ARG A 155 -7.61 -18.61 -18.03
CA ARG A 155 -8.33 -17.53 -18.71
C ARG A 155 -8.59 -17.97 -20.14
N LYS A 156 -9.85 -18.22 -20.49
CA LYS A 156 -10.26 -18.10 -21.89
C LYS A 156 -10.15 -16.62 -22.28
N PRO A 157 -9.80 -16.29 -23.54
CA PRO A 157 -9.91 -14.92 -24.02
C PRO A 157 -11.35 -14.48 -23.81
N LEU A 158 -11.55 -13.43 -23.01
CA LEU A 158 -12.84 -12.79 -22.86
C LEU A 158 -13.28 -12.34 -24.26
N GLN A 159 -14.37 -12.90 -24.78
CA GLN A 159 -15.18 -12.17 -25.73
C GLN A 159 -15.77 -11.02 -24.92
N ILE A 160 -15.35 -9.79 -25.26
CA ILE A 160 -15.86 -8.58 -24.63
C ILE A 160 -17.34 -8.53 -24.95
N ASP A 161 -18.18 -8.75 -23.94
CA ASP A 161 -19.58 -8.40 -24.05
C ASP A 161 -19.67 -6.87 -23.92
N GLU A 162 -19.71 -6.19 -25.07
CA GLU A 162 -19.79 -4.72 -25.15
C GLU A 162 -20.97 -4.15 -24.33
N SER A 163 -21.95 -4.98 -23.96
CA SER A 163 -23.12 -4.58 -23.18
C SER A 163 -22.82 -4.31 -21.69
N SER A 164 -21.94 -5.08 -21.05
CA SER A 164 -21.54 -4.86 -19.65
C SER A 164 -20.58 -3.66 -19.49
N GLU A 165 -19.69 -3.45 -20.47
CA GLU A 165 -18.85 -2.25 -20.54
C GLU A 165 -19.70 -0.98 -20.78
N LYS A 166 -20.79 -1.10 -21.56
CA LYS A 166 -21.77 -0.02 -21.78
C LYS A 166 -22.61 0.29 -20.54
N GLN A 167 -23.06 -0.73 -19.79
CA GLN A 167 -23.86 -0.50 -18.56
C GLN A 167 -23.07 0.22 -17.46
N MET A 168 -21.77 -0.09 -17.30
CA MET A 168 -20.91 0.65 -16.37
C MET A 168 -20.51 2.04 -16.92
N HIS A 169 -20.46 2.20 -18.24
CA HIS A 169 -20.23 3.50 -18.92
C HIS A 169 -21.32 4.53 -18.62
N GLU A 170 -22.59 4.12 -18.58
CA GLU A 170 -23.70 5.07 -18.40
C GLU A 170 -23.96 5.45 -16.94
N GLN A 171 -23.77 4.54 -15.99
CA GLN A 171 -24.15 4.80 -14.59
C GLN A 171 -23.20 5.73 -13.81
N HIS A 172 -21.93 5.88 -14.25
CA HIS A 172 -20.91 6.63 -13.50
C HIS A 172 -20.06 7.58 -14.36
N MET A 173 -20.65 8.20 -15.38
CA MET A 173 -19.96 9.10 -16.31
C MET A 173 -19.24 10.26 -15.61
N VAL A 174 -19.84 10.86 -14.57
CA VAL A 174 -19.23 11.96 -13.79
C VAL A 174 -17.94 11.52 -13.10
N LEU A 175 -17.98 10.39 -12.38
CA LEU A 175 -16.83 9.87 -11.64
C LEU A 175 -15.66 9.57 -12.59
N ARG A 176 -15.95 8.97 -13.76
CA ARG A 176 -14.93 8.65 -14.75
C ARG A 176 -14.27 9.91 -15.34
N ILE A 177 -15.05 10.95 -15.65
CA ILE A 177 -14.51 12.23 -16.17
C ILE A 177 -13.64 12.91 -15.11
N VAL A 178 -14.15 13.05 -13.89
CA VAL A 178 -13.44 13.70 -12.79
C VAL A 178 -12.14 12.97 -12.48
N SER A 179 -12.18 11.64 -12.33
CA SER A 179 -10.97 10.87 -12.04
C SER A 179 -9.97 10.88 -13.19
N LYS A 180 -10.41 10.88 -14.46
CA LYS A 180 -9.49 11.03 -15.61
C LYS A 180 -8.70 12.34 -15.55
N ILE A 181 -9.34 13.41 -15.08
CA ILE A 181 -8.68 14.71 -14.89
C ILE A 181 -7.77 14.65 -13.66
N LEU A 182 -8.19 14.02 -12.55
CA LEU A 182 -7.41 13.97 -11.31
C LEU A 182 -6.18 13.07 -11.37
N ILE A 183 -6.21 11.94 -12.08
CA ILE A 183 -5.11 10.96 -12.10
C ILE A 183 -3.75 11.60 -12.47
N PRO A 184 -3.62 12.40 -13.54
CA PRO A 184 -2.37 13.12 -13.83
C PRO A 184 -1.87 13.99 -12.67
N PHE A 185 -2.77 14.68 -11.96
CA PHE A 185 -2.39 15.49 -10.80
C PHE A 185 -1.97 14.64 -9.60
N ILE A 186 -2.63 13.49 -9.38
CA ILE A 186 -2.24 12.55 -8.32
C ILE A 186 -0.84 11.98 -8.61
N LEU A 187 -0.56 11.60 -9.86
CA LEU A 187 0.75 11.10 -10.28
C LEU A 187 1.83 12.19 -10.19
N LEU A 188 1.52 13.42 -10.61
CA LEU A 188 2.43 14.56 -10.47
C LEU A 188 2.72 14.85 -8.99
N PHE A 189 1.70 14.78 -8.13
CA PHE A 189 1.87 14.93 -6.69
C PHE A 189 2.72 13.81 -6.10
N ALA A 190 2.54 12.57 -6.55
CA ALA A 190 3.38 11.45 -6.13
C ALA A 190 4.86 11.65 -6.53
N LEU A 191 5.12 12.15 -7.75
CA LEU A 191 6.47 12.55 -8.18
C LEU A 191 7.04 13.66 -7.32
N TYR A 192 6.23 14.68 -7.01
CA TYR A 192 6.64 15.76 -6.11
C TYR A 192 7.07 15.20 -4.74
N VAL A 193 6.25 14.34 -4.12
CA VAL A 193 6.55 13.70 -2.83
C VAL A 193 7.81 12.83 -2.90
N GLN A 194 8.04 12.15 -4.04
CA GLN A 194 9.22 11.31 -4.26
C GLN A 194 10.53 12.11 -4.34
N PHE A 195 10.50 13.28 -4.99
CA PHE A 195 11.70 14.08 -5.26
C PHE A 195 11.93 15.24 -4.28
N HIS A 196 10.99 15.52 -3.37
CA HIS A 196 11.09 16.59 -2.37
C HIS A 196 11.01 16.06 -0.92
N GLY A 197 11.20 14.76 -0.70
CA GLY A 197 11.21 14.14 0.63
C GLY A 197 12.37 14.62 1.52
N ASP A 198 13.42 15.18 0.92
CA ASP A 198 14.56 15.79 1.59
C ASP A 198 14.25 17.20 2.15
N PHE A 199 13.37 17.96 1.50
CA PHE A 199 12.98 19.32 1.94
C PHE A 199 11.67 19.37 2.72
N GLY A 200 10.75 18.45 2.46
CA GLY A 200 9.41 18.46 3.02
C GLY A 200 8.95 17.07 3.46
N PRO A 201 7.76 16.99 4.09
CA PRO A 201 7.23 15.73 4.57
C PRO A 201 6.91 14.79 3.42
N GLY A 202 7.35 13.53 3.51
CA GLY A 202 7.17 12.57 2.43
C GLY A 202 8.28 11.54 2.35
N GLY A 203 8.73 11.29 1.11
CA GLY A 203 9.71 10.26 0.79
C GLY A 203 9.15 9.15 -0.08
N GLY A 204 9.99 8.16 -0.34
CA GLY A 204 9.70 7.09 -1.30
C GLY A 204 8.49 6.24 -0.96
N PHE A 205 8.26 5.96 0.33
CA PHE A 205 7.17 5.09 0.76
C PHE A 205 5.80 5.72 0.46
N GLN A 206 5.56 6.95 0.93
CA GLN A 206 4.31 7.67 0.76
C GLN A 206 4.05 7.96 -0.72
N ALA A 207 5.10 8.38 -1.46
CA ALA A 207 5.01 8.54 -2.90
C ALA A 207 4.54 7.25 -3.58
N GLY A 208 5.15 6.11 -3.23
CA GLY A 208 4.79 4.81 -3.80
C GLY A 208 3.33 4.40 -3.52
N VAL A 209 2.83 4.68 -2.32
CA VAL A 209 1.41 4.45 -1.97
C VAL A 209 0.49 5.33 -2.81
N ILE A 210 0.82 6.61 -3.01
CA ILE A 210 0.02 7.54 -3.81
C ILE A 210 0.02 7.13 -5.29
N PHE A 211 1.17 6.71 -5.82
CA PHE A 211 1.27 6.13 -7.17
C PHE A 211 0.36 4.92 -7.33
N ALA A 212 0.44 3.97 -6.38
CA ALA A 212 -0.42 2.79 -6.40
C ALA A 212 -1.90 3.17 -6.31
N ALA A 213 -2.27 4.11 -5.44
CA ALA A 213 -3.65 4.58 -5.30
C ALA A 213 -4.20 5.18 -6.60
N ALA A 214 -3.40 5.94 -7.35
CA ALA A 214 -3.79 6.47 -8.66
C ALA A 214 -4.09 5.34 -9.67
N ILE A 215 -3.24 4.31 -9.70
CA ILE A 215 -3.37 3.16 -10.60
C ILE A 215 -4.56 2.28 -10.20
N ILE A 216 -4.77 2.08 -8.90
CA ILE A 216 -5.92 1.35 -8.36
C ILE A 216 -7.22 2.10 -8.68
N LEU A 217 -7.26 3.41 -8.48
CA LEU A 217 -8.41 4.24 -8.83
C LEU A 217 -8.73 4.14 -10.33
N TYR A 218 -7.70 4.17 -11.19
CA TYR A 218 -7.86 3.95 -12.61
C TYR A 218 -8.47 2.56 -12.91
N ALA A 219 -7.93 1.51 -12.32
CA ALA A 219 -8.41 0.14 -12.51
C ALA A 219 -9.87 -0.06 -12.02
N MET A 220 -10.25 0.57 -10.91
CA MET A 220 -11.62 0.51 -10.39
C MET A 220 -12.64 1.20 -11.30
N LEU A 221 -12.24 2.24 -12.03
CA LEU A 221 -13.15 3.06 -12.85
C LEU A 221 -13.19 2.66 -14.33
N PHE A 222 -12.07 2.20 -14.86
CA PHE A 222 -11.89 1.85 -16.28
C PHE A 222 -11.78 0.34 -16.52
N GLY A 223 -11.85 -0.46 -15.45
CA GLY A 223 -11.78 -1.92 -15.51
C GLY A 223 -10.36 -2.47 -15.32
N LEU A 224 -10.29 -3.68 -14.75
CA LEU A 224 -9.04 -4.35 -14.45
C LEU A 224 -8.28 -4.77 -15.71
N ASP A 225 -8.99 -5.19 -16.76
CA ASP A 225 -8.36 -5.59 -18.02
C ASP A 225 -7.65 -4.41 -18.71
N THR A 226 -8.27 -3.23 -18.72
CA THR A 226 -7.66 -1.99 -19.24
C THR A 226 -6.40 -1.64 -18.45
N ALA A 227 -6.46 -1.72 -17.12
CA ALA A 227 -5.30 -1.45 -16.26
C ALA A 227 -4.16 -2.46 -16.46
N ARG A 228 -4.47 -3.76 -16.62
CA ARG A 228 -3.46 -4.81 -16.86
C ARG A 228 -2.78 -4.70 -18.22
N ARG A 229 -3.43 -4.08 -19.22
CA ARG A 229 -2.79 -3.77 -20.51
C ARG A 229 -1.69 -2.72 -20.37
N VAL A 230 -1.84 -1.79 -19.43
CA VAL A 230 -0.82 -0.77 -19.12
C VAL A 230 0.23 -1.33 -18.14
N PHE A 231 -0.22 -2.05 -17.11
CA PHE A 231 0.62 -2.60 -16.05
C PHE A 231 0.64 -4.12 -16.11
N ASN A 232 1.55 -4.67 -16.91
CA ASN A 232 1.73 -6.12 -17.00
C ASN A 232 2.24 -6.67 -15.66
N GLN A 233 1.57 -7.72 -15.14
CA GLN A 233 1.91 -8.37 -13.87
C GLN A 233 3.39 -8.73 -13.74
N SER A 234 4.01 -9.27 -14.79
CA SER A 234 5.43 -9.66 -14.75
C SER A 234 6.36 -8.44 -14.64
N ILE A 235 5.99 -7.33 -15.30
CA ILE A 235 6.76 -6.08 -15.21
C ILE A 235 6.61 -5.49 -13.81
N VAL A 236 5.41 -5.50 -13.23
CA VAL A 236 5.18 -5.01 -11.87
C VAL A 236 5.97 -5.85 -10.85
N GLN A 237 6.00 -7.18 -10.99
CA GLN A 237 6.83 -8.06 -10.16
C GLN A 237 8.33 -7.76 -10.31
N LEU A 238 8.80 -7.51 -11.54
CA LEU A 238 10.17 -7.12 -11.80
C LEU A 238 10.50 -5.78 -11.13
N ILE A 239 9.63 -4.77 -11.25
CA ILE A 239 9.80 -3.47 -10.58
C ILE A 239 9.86 -3.65 -9.06
N ALA A 240 9.01 -4.51 -8.47
CA ALA A 240 9.03 -4.77 -7.04
C ALA A 240 10.40 -5.29 -6.55
N ALA A 241 10.97 -6.24 -7.30
CA ALA A 241 12.29 -6.81 -7.00
C ALA A 241 13.42 -5.81 -7.28
N LEU A 242 13.34 -5.07 -8.39
CA LEU A 242 14.33 -4.06 -8.75
C LEU A 242 14.39 -2.92 -7.73
N GLY A 243 13.27 -2.51 -7.13
CA GLY A 243 13.27 -1.48 -6.09
C GLY A 243 14.05 -1.92 -4.83
N LEU A 244 13.80 -3.13 -4.35
CA LEU A 244 14.52 -3.70 -3.19
C LEU A 244 16.00 -3.94 -3.53
N LEU A 245 16.27 -4.45 -4.73
CA LEU A 245 17.64 -4.65 -5.20
C LEU A 245 18.38 -3.32 -5.36
N LEU A 246 17.71 -2.27 -5.85
CA LEU A 246 18.29 -0.93 -5.94
C LEU A 246 18.72 -0.46 -4.55
N TYR A 247 17.83 -0.54 -3.55
CA TYR A 247 18.16 -0.20 -2.16
C TYR A 247 19.39 -0.97 -1.68
N ALA A 248 19.35 -2.30 -1.74
CA ALA A 248 20.45 -3.14 -1.25
C ALA A 248 21.75 -2.88 -2.02
N SER A 249 21.66 -2.59 -3.32
CA SER A 249 22.82 -2.30 -4.17
C SER A 249 23.50 -1.00 -3.79
N VAL A 250 22.78 0.05 -3.40
CA VAL A 250 23.39 1.29 -2.88
C VAL A 250 24.31 0.97 -1.69
N GLY A 251 23.84 0.16 -0.75
CA GLY A 251 24.65 -0.26 0.40
C GLY A 251 25.86 -1.12 0.02
N VAL A 252 25.73 -1.99 -0.98
CA VAL A 252 26.85 -2.79 -1.51
C VAL A 252 27.87 -1.89 -2.22
N VAL A 253 27.44 -0.88 -2.98
CA VAL A 253 28.33 0.09 -3.63
C VAL A 253 29.11 0.90 -2.59
N SER A 254 28.48 1.30 -1.49
CA SER A 254 29.18 1.93 -0.35
C SER A 254 30.31 1.06 0.21
N LEU A 255 30.08 -0.26 0.34
CA LEU A 255 31.13 -1.20 0.78
C LEU A 255 32.29 -1.26 -0.22
N PHE A 256 32.01 -1.31 -1.52
CA PHE A 256 33.04 -1.33 -2.55
C PHE A 256 33.88 -0.05 -2.60
N ASN A 257 33.30 1.08 -2.21
CA ASN A 257 34.01 2.37 -2.10
C ASN A 257 34.76 2.54 -0.76
N GLY A 258 34.77 1.52 0.11
CA GLY A 258 35.52 1.50 1.36
C GLY A 258 34.77 2.05 2.59
N GLY A 259 33.47 2.35 2.45
CA GLY A 259 32.59 2.70 3.56
C GLY A 259 31.97 1.45 4.22
N ASN A 260 31.14 1.67 5.24
CA ASN A 260 30.27 0.61 5.76
C ASN A 260 29.03 0.40 4.87
N PHE A 261 28.29 -0.69 5.08
CA PHE A 261 27.03 -0.92 4.35
C PHE A 261 26.04 0.21 4.68
N LEU A 262 25.50 0.85 3.63
CA LEU A 262 24.64 2.04 3.70
C LEU A 262 25.32 3.31 4.25
N ASP A 263 26.65 3.37 4.26
CA ASP A 263 27.39 4.61 4.49
C ASP A 263 27.54 5.36 3.17
N TYR A 264 26.72 6.39 2.95
CA TYR A 264 26.66 7.08 1.66
C TYR A 264 27.75 8.14 1.46
N ASN A 265 28.53 8.45 2.50
CA ASN A 265 29.59 9.47 2.45
C ASN A 265 30.64 9.18 1.37
N VAL A 266 30.78 7.91 0.98
CA VAL A 266 31.76 7.44 -0.01
C VAL A 266 31.19 7.35 -1.43
N LEU A 267 29.95 7.78 -1.67
CA LEU A 267 29.33 7.73 -3.00
C LEU A 267 29.74 8.90 -3.91
N ALA A 268 30.22 10.00 -3.34
CA ALA A 268 30.69 11.17 -4.07
C ALA A 268 32.00 11.71 -3.46
N ALA A 269 32.64 12.65 -4.15
CA ALA A 269 33.84 13.31 -3.63
C ALA A 269 33.56 14.18 -2.40
N ASP A 270 32.37 14.77 -2.35
CA ASP A 270 31.86 15.47 -1.18
C ASP A 270 30.93 14.53 -0.40
N PRO A 271 31.17 14.28 0.90
CA PRO A 271 30.36 13.37 1.71
C PRO A 271 28.87 13.72 1.75
N ILE A 272 28.55 15.02 1.86
CA ILE A 272 27.16 15.49 1.91
C ILE A 272 26.47 15.22 0.58
N ALA A 273 27.11 15.54 -0.55
CA ALA A 273 26.59 15.16 -1.86
C ALA A 273 26.37 13.65 -1.99
N GLY A 274 27.26 12.83 -1.41
CA GLY A 274 27.12 11.38 -1.32
C GLY A 274 25.85 10.97 -0.57
N GLN A 275 25.58 11.58 0.59
CA GLN A 275 24.36 11.36 1.38
C GLN A 275 23.09 11.68 0.60
N HIS A 276 23.02 12.83 -0.08
CA HIS A 276 21.87 13.18 -0.90
C HIS A 276 21.62 12.15 -2.03
N ILE A 277 22.67 11.72 -2.72
CA ILE A 277 22.56 10.71 -3.78
C ILE A 277 22.10 9.37 -3.21
N GLY A 278 22.69 8.94 -2.09
CA GLY A 278 22.33 7.69 -1.42
C GLY A 278 20.87 7.67 -1.01
N ILE A 279 20.43 8.70 -0.29
CA ILE A 279 19.04 8.85 0.17
C ILE A 279 18.06 8.89 -1.01
N LEU A 280 18.36 9.66 -2.06
CA LEU A 280 17.50 9.72 -3.24
C LEU A 280 17.34 8.35 -3.92
N LEU A 281 18.42 7.59 -4.06
CA LEU A 281 18.41 6.27 -4.71
C LEU A 281 17.66 5.22 -3.89
N ILE A 282 17.89 5.18 -2.57
CA ILE A 282 17.17 4.23 -1.71
C ILE A 282 15.68 4.58 -1.65
N GLU A 283 15.31 5.86 -1.58
CA GLU A 283 13.93 6.31 -1.59
C GLU A 283 13.24 5.98 -2.90
N LEU A 284 13.94 6.10 -4.03
CA LEU A 284 13.43 5.65 -5.32
C LEU A 284 13.19 4.13 -5.33
N GLY A 285 14.12 3.36 -4.74
CA GLY A 285 13.97 1.92 -4.54
C GLY A 285 12.73 1.56 -3.70
N VAL A 286 12.54 2.25 -2.57
CA VAL A 286 11.34 2.13 -1.73
C VAL A 286 10.08 2.42 -2.54
N GLY A 287 10.05 3.55 -3.26
CA GLY A 287 8.90 3.96 -4.06
C GLY A 287 8.50 2.92 -5.12
N PHE A 288 9.48 2.34 -5.82
CA PHE A 288 9.23 1.26 -6.77
C PHE A 288 8.66 0.00 -6.12
N THR A 289 9.27 -0.47 -5.03
CA THR A 289 8.80 -1.68 -4.34
C THR A 289 7.40 -1.49 -3.77
N VAL A 290 7.16 -0.38 -3.08
CA VAL A 290 5.85 -0.09 -2.47
C VAL A 290 4.77 0.04 -3.53
N THR A 291 5.02 0.82 -4.59
CA THR A 291 4.07 0.99 -5.70
C THR A 291 3.70 -0.37 -6.29
N ALA A 292 4.70 -1.17 -6.64
CA ALA A 292 4.51 -2.43 -7.31
C ALA A 292 3.80 -3.46 -6.43
N VAL A 293 4.17 -3.58 -5.15
CA VAL A 293 3.54 -4.51 -4.22
C VAL A 293 2.06 -4.16 -4.01
N MET A 294 1.73 -2.88 -3.84
CA MET A 294 0.34 -2.46 -3.65
C MET A 294 -0.53 -2.76 -4.88
N ILE A 295 0.01 -2.56 -6.09
CA ILE A 295 -0.66 -2.95 -7.35
C ILE A 295 -0.82 -4.47 -7.43
N ILE A 296 0.22 -5.24 -7.09
CA ILE A 296 0.18 -6.70 -7.09
C ILE A 296 -0.93 -7.21 -6.19
N ILE A 297 -1.02 -6.68 -4.97
CA ILE A 297 -2.06 -7.04 -4.01
C ILE A 297 -3.43 -6.76 -4.65
N PHE A 298 -3.67 -5.52 -5.08
CA PHE A 298 -4.95 -5.15 -5.67
C PHE A 298 -5.33 -6.00 -6.89
N PHE A 299 -4.42 -6.22 -7.85
CA PHE A 299 -4.70 -7.01 -9.05
C PHE A 299 -5.01 -8.47 -8.76
N ASN A 300 -4.36 -9.08 -7.75
CA ASN A 300 -4.63 -10.46 -7.37
C ASN A 300 -5.99 -10.60 -6.68
N PHE A 301 -6.35 -9.65 -5.81
CA PHE A 301 -7.68 -9.61 -5.19
C PHE A 301 -8.77 -9.36 -6.25
N ALA A 302 -8.65 -8.28 -7.02
CA ALA A 302 -9.63 -7.92 -8.05
C ALA A 302 -9.79 -9.01 -9.12
N GLY A 303 -8.69 -9.63 -9.57
CA GLY A 303 -8.73 -10.69 -10.57
C GLY A 303 -9.42 -11.98 -10.10
N ARG A 304 -9.37 -12.27 -8.79
CA ARG A 304 -10.12 -13.42 -8.24
C ARG A 304 -11.62 -13.18 -8.24
N ARG A 305 -12.07 -11.95 -8.03
CA ARG A 305 -13.49 -11.60 -8.11
C ARG A 305 -14.07 -11.88 -9.48
N GLU A 306 -13.39 -11.43 -10.54
CA GLU A 306 -13.83 -11.67 -11.93
C GLU A 306 -13.99 -13.16 -12.22
N ALA A 307 -13.04 -13.98 -11.75
CA ALA A 307 -13.12 -15.42 -11.93
C ALA A 307 -14.26 -16.07 -11.13
N GLN A 308 -14.55 -15.60 -9.91
CA GLN A 308 -15.69 -16.09 -9.12
C GLN A 308 -17.03 -15.71 -9.76
N GLN A 309 -17.15 -14.50 -10.31
CA GLN A 309 -18.35 -14.06 -11.03
C GLN A 309 -18.60 -14.93 -12.26
N GLN A 310 -17.57 -15.16 -13.08
CA GLN A 310 -17.67 -16.05 -14.26
C GLN A 310 -18.03 -17.49 -13.89
N ALA A 311 -17.46 -18.04 -12.82
CA ALA A 311 -17.80 -19.39 -12.37
C ALA A 311 -19.26 -19.49 -11.91
N THR A 312 -19.79 -18.43 -11.28
CA THR A 312 -21.18 -18.36 -10.84
C THR A 312 -22.11 -18.28 -12.04
N GLU A 313 -21.81 -17.42 -13.02
CA GLU A 313 -22.60 -17.26 -14.26
C GLU A 313 -22.68 -18.56 -15.09
N LEU A 314 -21.58 -19.32 -15.19
CA LEU A 314 -21.58 -20.63 -15.86
C LEU A 314 -22.41 -21.70 -15.13
N SER A 315 -22.61 -21.55 -13.81
CA SER A 315 -23.39 -22.48 -12.99
C SER A 315 -24.87 -22.13 -12.89
N SER A 316 -25.29 -20.99 -13.46
CA SER A 316 -26.68 -20.52 -13.45
C SER A 316 -27.59 -21.41 -14.32
N PRO A 317 -28.73 -21.91 -13.80
CA PRO A 317 -29.60 -22.83 -14.52
C PRO A 317 -30.21 -22.25 -15.81
N GLU A 318 -30.26 -20.93 -16.00
CA GLU A 318 -30.81 -20.29 -17.21
C GLU A 318 -30.03 -20.64 -18.49
N LEU A 319 -28.71 -20.82 -18.42
CA LEU A 319 -27.88 -21.23 -19.57
C LEU A 319 -28.16 -22.69 -19.99
N ASN A 320 -28.50 -23.56 -19.04
CA ASN A 320 -28.87 -24.94 -19.32
C ASN A 320 -30.25 -25.05 -19.98
N VAL A 321 -31.18 -24.13 -19.70
CA VAL A 321 -32.51 -24.11 -20.35
C VAL A 321 -32.41 -23.62 -21.79
N THR A 322 -31.58 -22.63 -22.08
CA THR A 322 -31.37 -22.16 -23.47
C THR A 322 -30.61 -23.18 -24.32
N GLN A 323 -29.66 -23.93 -23.73
CA GLN A 323 -28.99 -25.05 -24.43
C GLN A 323 -29.87 -26.30 -24.58
N ALA A 324 -30.71 -26.63 -23.59
CA ALA A 324 -31.67 -27.72 -23.71
C ALA A 324 -32.73 -27.44 -24.80
N ASN A 325 -33.29 -26.22 -24.83
CA ASN A 325 -34.30 -25.85 -25.82
C ASN A 325 -33.76 -25.77 -27.26
N SER A 326 -32.47 -25.46 -27.44
CA SER A 326 -31.83 -25.46 -28.77
C SER A 326 -31.41 -26.86 -29.25
N THR A 327 -31.33 -27.83 -28.34
CA THR A 327 -31.06 -29.24 -28.67
C THR A 327 -32.36 -29.98 -29.00
N GLU A 328 -33.47 -29.67 -28.33
CA GLU A 328 -34.79 -30.22 -28.66
C GLU A 328 -35.32 -29.73 -30.02
N GLN A 329 -35.01 -28.50 -30.43
CA GLN A 329 -35.39 -27.99 -31.77
C GLN A 329 -34.59 -28.60 -32.94
N LYS A 330 -33.47 -29.30 -32.67
CA LYS A 330 -32.65 -29.96 -33.71
C LYS A 330 -32.84 -31.47 -33.80
N GLY A 331 -33.63 -32.07 -32.92
CA GLY A 331 -33.93 -33.51 -32.92
C GLY A 331 -35.28 -33.89 -33.53
N GLY A 332 -35.99 -32.94 -34.15
CA GLY A 332 -37.34 -33.09 -34.67
C GLY A 332 -37.49 -32.96 -36.19
N GLU A 333 -36.42 -33.18 -36.95
CA GLU A 333 -36.47 -33.40 -38.41
C GLU A 333 -36.17 -34.87 -38.76
#